data_AF-A0ABD3FEL9-F1
#
_entry.id   AF-A0ABD3FEL9-F1
#
_cell.length_a   1.000
_cell.length_b   1.000
_cell.length_c   1.000
_cell.angle_alpha   90.00
_cell.angle_beta   90.00
_cell.angle_gamma   90.00
#
_symmetry.space_group_name_H-M   'P 1'
#
loop_
_entity.id
_entity.type
_entity.pdbx_description
1 polymer ?
#
loop_
_entity_poly.entity_id
_entity_poly.type
_entity_poly.pdbx_seq_one_letter_code
_entity_poly.pdbx_strand_id
1 'polypeptide(L)'
;MRRSARDTNFVPGDLSVKRMKQFHGGPDTFVPLDAVGGTMLCMKADVHRQGVLFPVHYVIGNEWESEGYDGIETEGLCYVAHFLGFKCWGMPNDLIYHI
;
A
#
# COMPACT_ATOMS: atom_id res chain seq x y z
N MET A 1 -21.05 6.23 16.76
CA MET A 1 -19.75 5.98 17.43
C MET A 1 -18.74 6.99 16.89
N ARG A 2 -18.07 7.76 17.76
CA ARG A 2 -17.28 8.95 17.41
C ARG A 2 -16.18 8.63 16.39
N ARG A 3 -16.25 9.23 15.19
CA ARG A 3 -15.15 9.25 14.21
C ARG A 3 -13.97 10.00 14.81
N SER A 4 -12.83 9.32 14.94
CA SER A 4 -11.58 9.93 15.37
C SER A 4 -11.13 10.93 14.30
N ALA A 5 -11.14 12.22 14.64
CA ALA A 5 -10.78 13.33 13.76
C ALA A 5 -9.26 13.44 13.50
N ARG A 6 -8.55 12.31 13.38
CA ARG A 6 -7.10 12.24 13.15
C ARG A 6 -6.64 11.24 12.08
N ASP A 7 -7.54 10.51 11.43
CA ASP A 7 -7.16 9.75 10.23
C ASP A 7 -7.45 10.57 8.99
N THR A 8 -6.37 11.01 8.33
CA THR A 8 -6.37 11.50 6.95
C THR A 8 -6.67 10.32 6.02
N ASN A 9 -7.89 9.81 6.14
CA ASN A 9 -8.35 8.55 5.59
C ASN A 9 -7.88 8.39 4.14
N PHE A 10 -7.15 7.31 3.91
CA PHE A 10 -6.94 6.73 2.60
C PHE A 10 -8.32 6.55 1.93
N VAL A 11 -8.58 7.32 0.88
CA VAL A 11 -9.79 7.22 0.05
C VAL A 11 -9.34 6.64 -1.30
N PRO A 12 -9.58 5.36 -1.56
CA PRO A 12 -9.34 4.78 -2.88
C PRO A 12 -10.28 5.43 -3.90
N GLY A 13 -9.75 5.89 -5.03
CA GLY A 13 -10.56 6.50 -6.08
C GLY A 13 -9.78 7.18 -7.20
N ASP A 14 -10.43 7.34 -8.34
CA ASP A 14 -9.84 7.69 -9.65
C ASP A 14 -9.33 9.14 -9.79
N LEU A 15 -9.52 10.00 -8.79
CA LEU A 15 -9.41 11.45 -9.03
C LEU A 15 -7.99 12.02 -8.91
N SER A 16 -6.98 11.26 -8.47
CA SER A 16 -5.57 11.71 -8.53
C SER A 16 -4.52 10.63 -8.27
N VAL A 17 -4.58 9.48 -8.96
CA VAL A 17 -3.55 8.43 -8.78
C VAL A 17 -2.18 8.92 -9.27
N LYS A 18 -1.23 9.03 -8.34
CA LYS A 18 0.17 9.30 -8.67
C LYS A 18 0.89 7.99 -8.91
N ARG A 19 1.52 7.87 -10.07
CA ARG A 19 2.26 6.66 -10.45
C ARG A 19 3.73 6.83 -10.14
N MET A 20 4.41 5.74 -9.78
CA MET A 20 5.84 5.74 -9.44
C MET A 20 6.71 6.41 -10.53
N LYS A 21 6.38 6.21 -11.82
CA LYS A 21 7.05 6.85 -12.96
C LYS A 21 7.03 8.39 -12.93
N GLN A 22 6.03 9.01 -12.31
CA GLN A 22 5.93 10.47 -12.21
C GLN A 22 6.95 11.07 -11.24
N PHE A 23 7.52 10.27 -10.34
CA PHE A 23 8.54 10.69 -9.38
C PHE A 23 9.97 10.42 -9.86
N HIS A 24 10.14 9.76 -11.01
CA HIS A 24 11.45 9.44 -11.56
C HIS A 24 12.23 10.70 -11.96
N GLY A 25 13.51 10.76 -11.61
CA GLY A 25 14.37 11.93 -11.85
C GLY A 25 14.15 13.07 -10.84
N GLY A 26 13.27 12.89 -9.85
CA GLY A 26 13.14 13.79 -8.72
C GLY A 26 14.32 13.69 -7.73
N PRO A 27 14.50 14.71 -6.88
CA PRO A 27 15.56 14.70 -5.86
C PRO A 27 15.30 13.68 -4.74
N ASP A 28 14.05 13.27 -4.53
CA ASP A 28 13.66 12.36 -3.47
C ASP A 28 14.03 10.91 -3.81
N THR A 29 14.84 10.28 -2.97
CA THR A 29 15.24 8.88 -3.12
C THR A 29 14.09 7.90 -2.81
N PHE A 30 13.20 8.28 -1.88
CA PHE A 30 12.09 7.45 -1.44
C PHE A 30 10.78 8.24 -1.45
N VAL A 31 9.72 7.62 -1.97
CA VAL A 31 8.38 8.20 -1.99
C VAL A 31 7.42 7.32 -1.18
N PRO A 32 6.54 7.89 -0.33
CA PRO A 32 5.54 7.09 0.36
C PRO A 32 4.55 6.51 -0.64
N LEU A 33 4.13 5.25 -0.41
CA LEU A 33 3.17 4.55 -1.24
C LEU A 33 2.00 4.04 -0.39
N ASP A 34 0.81 4.10 -0.98
CA ASP A 34 -0.41 3.56 -0.37
C ASP A 34 -0.73 2.13 -0.85
N ALA A 35 -0.19 1.73 -2.00
CA ALA A 35 -0.29 0.40 -2.59
C ALA A 35 1.02 0.02 -3.32
N VAL A 36 1.31 -1.27 -3.44
CA VAL A 36 2.52 -1.80 -4.08
C VAL A 36 2.18 -2.96 -5.03
N GLY A 37 3.10 -3.27 -5.94
CA GLY A 37 3.04 -4.46 -6.78
C GLY A 37 4.08 -5.51 -6.37
N GLY A 38 3.95 -6.73 -6.91
CA GLY A 38 4.81 -7.88 -6.60
C GLY A 38 6.04 -8.07 -7.49
N THR A 39 6.20 -7.31 -8.59
CA THR A 39 7.31 -7.51 -9.56
C THR A 39 8.68 -7.42 -8.91
N MET A 40 8.89 -6.40 -8.09
CA MET A 40 10.01 -6.33 -7.15
C MET A 40 9.50 -5.67 -5.87
N LEU A 41 9.57 -6.42 -4.78
CA LEU A 41 9.20 -5.95 -3.46
C LEU A 41 10.24 -6.44 -2.45
N CYS A 42 10.83 -5.50 -1.71
CA CYS A 42 11.71 -5.81 -0.60
C CYS A 42 11.00 -5.55 0.71
N MET A 43 10.96 -6.56 1.59
CA MET A 43 10.37 -6.43 2.91
C MET A 43 11.31 -7.00 3.97
N LYS A 44 11.39 -6.34 5.13
CA LYS A 44 12.09 -6.88 6.29
C LYS A 44 11.35 -8.13 6.76
N ALA A 45 12.09 -9.21 7.03
CA ALA A 45 11.51 -10.50 7.43
C ALA A 45 10.60 -10.39 8.66
N ASP A 46 10.94 -9.50 9.61
CA ASP A 46 10.16 -9.29 10.83
C ASP A 46 8.75 -8.76 10.55
N VAL A 47 8.54 -8.05 9.45
CA VAL A 47 7.23 -7.48 9.07
C VAL A 47 6.27 -8.61 8.68
N HIS A 48 6.74 -9.60 7.92
CA HIS A 48 5.97 -10.83 7.66
C HIS A 48 5.73 -11.65 8.93
N ARG A 49 6.73 -11.76 9.81
CA ARG A 49 6.59 -12.49 11.08
C ARG A 49 5.58 -11.85 12.03
N GLN A 50 5.38 -10.53 11.92
CA GLN A 50 4.34 -9.81 12.67
C GLN A 50 2.94 -9.94 12.06
N GLY A 51 2.81 -10.57 10.89
CA GLY A 51 1.52 -10.89 10.28
C GLY A 51 1.13 -10.02 9.10
N VAL A 52 2.03 -9.16 8.57
CA VAL A 52 1.80 -8.54 7.26
C VAL A 52 1.93 -9.63 6.19
N LEU A 53 0.82 -9.94 5.54
CA LEU A 53 0.70 -10.96 4.50
C LEU A 53 -0.02 -10.38 3.29
N PHE A 54 0.07 -11.06 2.15
CA PHE A 54 -0.77 -10.77 0.99
C PHE A 54 -2.22 -11.16 1.30
N PRO A 55 -3.17 -10.22 1.36
CA PRO A 55 -4.54 -10.55 1.70
C PRO A 55 -5.20 -11.38 0.61
N VAL A 56 -5.90 -12.44 1.00
CA VAL A 56 -6.64 -13.32 0.09
C VAL A 56 -8.06 -12.81 -0.22
N HIS A 57 -8.48 -11.75 0.46
CA HIS A 57 -9.80 -11.12 0.36
C HIS A 57 -9.62 -9.60 0.34
N TYR A 58 -10.65 -8.88 -0.12
CA TYR A 58 -10.67 -7.43 -0.12
C TYR A 58 -10.61 -6.90 1.31
N VAL A 59 -9.55 -6.17 1.65
CA VAL A 59 -9.36 -5.59 2.99
C VAL A 59 -9.87 -4.15 3.08
N ILE A 60 -10.01 -3.47 1.94
CA ILE A 60 -10.48 -2.09 1.88
C ILE A 60 -11.99 -2.08 1.70
N GLY A 61 -12.69 -1.35 2.60
CA GLY A 61 -14.14 -1.24 2.59
C GLY A 61 -14.87 -2.51 3.00
N ASN A 62 -14.15 -3.49 3.57
CA ASN A 62 -14.74 -4.71 4.08
C ASN A 62 -15.55 -4.42 5.36
N GLU A 63 -16.80 -4.84 5.39
CA GLU A 63 -17.70 -4.72 6.54
C GLU A 63 -18.23 -6.10 6.93
N TRP A 64 -18.80 -6.22 8.14
CA TRP A 64 -19.33 -7.50 8.63
C TRP A 64 -20.41 -8.10 7.72
N GLU A 65 -21.14 -7.27 6.98
CA GLU A 65 -22.31 -7.65 6.18
C GLU A 65 -22.03 -7.60 4.66
N SER A 66 -20.88 -7.07 4.23
CA SER A 66 -20.57 -6.88 2.81
C SER A 66 -19.08 -7.03 2.53
N GLU A 67 -18.77 -7.71 1.42
CA GLU A 67 -17.38 -7.80 0.96
C GLU A 67 -16.81 -6.42 0.62
N GLY A 68 -15.51 -6.25 0.89
CA GLY A 68 -14.78 -5.07 0.46
C GLY A 68 -14.71 -4.95 -1.06
N TYR A 69 -14.28 -3.78 -1.54
CA TYR A 69 -14.21 -3.50 -2.97
C TYR A 69 -12.77 -3.51 -3.52
N ASP A 70 -11.75 -3.48 -2.65
CA ASP A 70 -10.36 -3.34 -3.08
C ASP A 70 -9.35 -3.90 -2.04
N GLY A 71 -8.07 -3.97 -2.42
CA GLY A 71 -6.97 -4.34 -1.55
C GLY A 71 -6.73 -5.86 -1.49
N ILE A 72 -6.82 -6.54 -2.62
CA ILE A 72 -6.44 -7.95 -2.70
C ILE A 72 -4.93 -8.09 -2.96
N GLU A 73 -4.32 -9.16 -2.48
CA GLU A 73 -2.94 -9.56 -2.76
C GLU A 73 -1.89 -8.48 -2.43
N THR A 74 -1.19 -7.93 -3.42
CA THR A 74 -0.11 -6.95 -3.21
C THR A 74 -0.65 -5.54 -2.98
N GLU A 75 -1.84 -5.23 -3.50
CA GLU A 75 -2.48 -3.93 -3.36
C GLU A 75 -2.89 -3.64 -1.91
N GLY A 76 -3.45 -4.63 -1.23
CA GLY A 76 -3.84 -4.52 0.19
C GLY A 76 -2.69 -4.60 1.19
N LEU A 77 -1.48 -4.90 0.73
CA LEU A 77 -0.33 -5.15 1.61
C LEU A 77 0.00 -3.91 2.46
N CYS A 78 0.07 -2.74 1.82
CA CYS A 78 0.42 -1.49 2.49
C CYS A 78 -0.69 -1.01 3.43
N TYR A 79 -1.94 -1.28 3.07
CA TYR A 79 -3.08 -1.02 3.93
C TYR A 79 -3.01 -1.85 5.21
N VAL A 80 -2.74 -3.16 5.12
CA VAL A 80 -2.55 -4.03 6.30
C VAL A 80 -1.31 -3.62 7.11
N ALA A 81 -0.20 -3.33 6.43
CA ALA A 81 1.04 -2.91 7.06
C ALA A 81 0.86 -1.60 7.86
N HIS A 82 0.02 -0.69 7.38
CA HIS A 82 -0.30 0.58 8.04
C HIS A 82 -0.90 0.37 9.44
N PHE A 83 -1.82 -0.59 9.60
CA PHE A 83 -2.42 -0.89 10.92
C PHE A 83 -1.42 -1.47 11.92
N LEU A 84 -0.39 -2.17 11.42
CA LEU A 84 0.71 -2.69 12.22
C LEU A 84 1.83 -1.66 12.46
N GLY A 85 1.64 -0.41 12.01
CA GLY A 85 2.58 0.69 12.22
C GLY A 85 3.74 0.74 11.22
N PHE A 86 3.68 -0.05 10.14
CA PHE A 86 4.66 -0.03 9.06
C PHE A 86 4.22 0.92 7.94
N LYS A 87 5.18 1.33 7.11
CA LYS A 87 4.95 2.20 5.95
C LYS A 87 5.59 1.60 4.71
N CYS A 88 4.91 1.73 3.59
CA CYS A 88 5.45 1.38 2.29
C CYS A 88 6.14 2.57 1.64
N TRP A 89 7.21 2.25 0.91
CA TRP A 89 8.04 3.22 0.22
C TRP A 89 8.38 2.70 -1.17
N GLY A 90 8.40 3.61 -2.14
CA GLY A 90 8.88 3.38 -3.50
C GLY A 90 10.24 4.02 -3.70
N MET A 91 11.06 3.39 -4.53
CA MET A 91 12.37 3.90 -4.97
C MET A 91 12.27 4.26 -6.46
N PRO A 92 11.86 5.49 -6.82
CA PRO A 92 11.52 5.81 -8.20
C PRO A 92 12.74 5.90 -9.12
N ASN A 93 13.94 6.05 -8.56
CA ASN A 93 15.20 6.14 -9.30
C ASN A 93 15.89 4.78 -9.48
N ASP A 94 15.45 3.74 -8.76
CA ASP A 94 15.95 2.37 -8.89
C ASP A 94 15.07 1.59 -9.87
N LEU A 95 15.53 1.51 -11.12
CA LEU A 95 14.76 0.89 -12.20
C LEU A 95 15.04 -0.61 -12.29
N ILE A 96 13.96 -1.35 -12.50
CA ILE A 96 14.00 -2.80 -12.72
C ILE A 96 13.27 -3.09 -14.02
N TYR A 97 13.85 -3.98 -14.82
CA TYR A 97 13.30 -4.41 -16.09
C TYR A 97 12.77 -5.84 -15.92
N HIS A 98 11.49 -6.03 -16.21
CA HIS A 98 10.84 -7.33 -16.27
C HIS A 98 10.62 -7.70 -17.74
N ILE A 99 10.74 -8.99 -18.07
CA ILE A 99 10.55 -9.52 -19.44
C ILE A 99 9.08 -9.48 -19.89
#